data_AF-A0A4R9EM72-F1
#
_entry.id   AF-A0A4R9EM72-F1
#
_cell.length_a   1.000
_cell.length_b   1.000
_cell.length_c   1.000
_cell.angle_alpha   90.00
_cell.angle_beta   90.00
_cell.angle_gamma   90.00
#
_symmetry.space_group_name_H-M   'P 1'
#
loop_
_entity.id
_entity.type
_entity.pdbx_description
1 polymer ?
#
loop_
_entity_poly.entity_id
_entity_poly.type
_entity_poly.pdbx_seq_one_letter_code
_entity_poly.pdbx_strand_id
1 'polypeptide(L)'
;MTTESATATEGPAARTSQTPQTSEPPIWPGFAAIRDLPKKPIRVTLVFKDQRGATVLDRQISTTPKPTYPNGRNCSPGGHQARLTVTEEGSLSSR
;
A
#
# COMPACT_ATOMS: atom_id res chain seq x y z
N MET A 1 -17.80 -53.87 34.45
CA MET A 1 -17.15 -53.58 35.73
C MET A 1 -16.52 -52.20 35.63
N THR A 2 -17.11 -51.23 36.34
CA THR A 2 -16.54 -50.14 37.18
C THR A 2 -15.01 -49.96 37.14
N THR A 3 -14.38 -48.76 37.15
CA THR A 3 -14.69 -47.50 37.86
C THR A 3 -13.80 -46.34 37.32
N GLU A 4 -14.29 -45.09 37.45
CA GLU A 4 -13.68 -43.76 37.79
C GLU A 4 -12.13 -43.60 37.91
N SER A 5 -11.47 -42.44 37.94
CA SER A 5 -11.74 -40.98 37.85
C SER A 5 -10.34 -40.33 37.81
N ALA A 6 -10.15 -39.17 37.18
CA ALA A 6 -9.12 -38.20 37.62
C ALA A 6 -9.43 -36.78 37.11
N THR A 7 -9.88 -35.96 38.05
CA THR A 7 -9.99 -34.50 37.98
C THR A 7 -8.59 -33.87 37.91
N ALA A 8 -8.40 -32.86 37.06
CA ALA A 8 -7.35 -31.86 37.23
C ALA A 8 -7.97 -30.47 37.18
N THR A 9 -7.81 -29.74 38.28
CA THR A 9 -8.37 -28.41 38.55
C THR A 9 -7.31 -27.33 38.28
N GLU A 10 -7.79 -26.26 37.62
CA GLU A 10 -7.36 -24.85 37.60
C GLU A 10 -6.04 -24.37 36.96
N GLY A 11 -6.23 -23.39 36.06
CA GLY A 11 -5.45 -22.16 35.99
C GLY A 11 -6.33 -21.06 35.38
N PRO A 12 -6.45 -19.87 35.99
CA PRO A 12 -7.46 -18.87 35.62
C PRO A 12 -7.21 -18.29 34.24
N ALA A 13 -8.28 -18.16 33.47
CA ALA A 13 -8.33 -17.43 32.22
C ALA A 13 -7.89 -15.98 32.46
N ALA A 14 -6.63 -15.67 32.14
CA ALA A 14 -6.23 -14.31 31.82
C ALA A 14 -6.90 -13.96 30.49
N ARG A 15 -8.18 -13.61 30.55
CA ARG A 15 -8.88 -12.91 29.48
C ARG A 15 -8.22 -11.54 29.42
N THR A 16 -7.10 -11.47 28.71
CA THR A 16 -6.48 -10.22 28.29
C THR A 16 -7.59 -9.46 27.58
N SER A 17 -8.01 -8.35 28.19
CA SER A 17 -8.85 -7.35 27.55
C SER A 17 -8.10 -6.86 26.32
N GLN A 18 -8.26 -7.56 25.20
CA GLN A 18 -7.83 -7.07 23.90
C GLN A 18 -8.71 -5.87 23.61
N THR A 19 -8.14 -4.68 23.80
CA THR A 19 -8.65 -3.45 23.19
C THR A 19 -8.99 -3.77 21.74
N PRO A 20 -10.17 -3.39 21.21
CA PRO A 20 -10.47 -3.62 19.80
C PRO A 20 -9.35 -2.98 18.98
N GLN A 21 -8.52 -3.81 18.36
CA GLN A 21 -7.57 -3.31 17.37
C GLN A 21 -8.43 -2.88 16.19
N THR A 22 -8.81 -1.60 16.14
CA THR A 22 -9.33 -0.99 14.92
C THR A 22 -8.23 -1.18 13.88
N SER A 23 -8.35 -2.24 13.09
CA SER A 23 -7.40 -2.56 12.05
C SER A 23 -7.49 -1.41 11.06
N GLU A 24 -6.40 -0.67 10.85
CA GLU A 24 -6.38 0.30 9.76
C GLU A 24 -6.76 -0.42 8.47
N PRO A 25 -7.65 0.16 7.64
CA PRO A 25 -8.02 -0.47 6.40
C PRO A 25 -6.77 -0.65 5.53
N PRO A 26 -6.64 -1.77 4.80
CA PRO A 26 -5.50 -1.99 3.93
C PRO A 26 -5.38 -0.86 2.90
N ILE A 27 -4.18 -0.29 2.79
CA ILE A 27 -3.87 0.74 1.78
C ILE A 27 -3.66 0.03 0.43
N TRP A 28 -4.63 0.16 -0.47
CA TRP A 28 -4.53 -0.39 -1.82
C TRP A 28 -3.82 0.59 -2.75
N PRO A 29 -2.72 0.20 -3.43
CA PRO A 29 -2.08 1.06 -4.42
C PRO A 29 -2.97 1.21 -5.66
N GLY A 30 -3.03 2.43 -6.20
CA GLY A 30 -3.62 2.71 -7.51
C GLY A 30 -2.60 2.64 -8.64
N PHE A 31 -3.06 2.31 -9.85
CA PHE A 31 -2.22 2.23 -11.05
C PHE A 31 -2.85 3.01 -12.20
N ALA A 32 -2.01 3.70 -12.98
CA ALA A 32 -2.40 4.36 -14.21
C ALA A 32 -1.47 3.90 -15.34
N ALA A 33 -2.04 3.37 -16.42
CA ALA A 33 -1.28 2.96 -17.59
C ALA A 33 -0.97 4.17 -18.47
N ILE A 34 0.31 4.52 -18.59
CA ILE A 34 0.79 5.56 -19.52
C ILE A 34 1.54 4.86 -20.64
N ARG A 35 1.01 4.96 -21.86
CA ARG A 35 1.70 4.45 -23.05
C ARG A 35 2.98 5.24 -23.28
N ASP A 36 4.03 4.54 -23.69
CA ASP A 36 5.29 5.15 -24.11
C ASP A 36 5.96 6.04 -23.05
N LEU A 37 5.80 5.67 -21.76
CA LEU A 37 6.44 6.38 -20.65
C LEU A 37 7.97 6.38 -20.84
N PRO A 38 8.62 7.55 -20.97
CA PRO A 38 9.98 7.60 -21.46
C PRO A 38 11.00 7.38 -20.34
N LYS A 39 12.20 6.91 -20.72
CA LYS A 39 13.37 6.78 -19.84
C LYS A 39 14.13 8.11 -19.67
N LYS A 40 13.42 9.19 -19.36
CA LYS A 40 13.99 10.54 -19.15
C LYS A 40 13.21 11.29 -18.08
N PRO A 41 13.75 12.37 -17.50
CA PRO A 41 12.99 13.20 -16.56
C PRO A 41 11.66 13.65 -17.16
N ILE A 42 10.59 13.50 -16.37
CA ILE A 42 9.23 13.95 -16.68
C ILE A 42 8.72 14.82 -15.55
N ARG A 43 7.72 15.64 -15.86
CA ARG A 43 6.90 16.35 -14.88
C ARG A 43 5.54 15.68 -14.82
N VAL A 44 5.11 15.31 -13.61
CA VAL A 44 3.79 14.73 -13.35
C VAL A 44 2.96 15.76 -12.60
N THR A 45 1.72 15.96 -13.06
CA THR A 45 0.68 16.70 -12.34
C THR A 45 -0.31 15.67 -11.78
N LEU A 46 -0.51 15.68 -10.47
CA LEU A 46 -1.44 14.80 -9.78
C LEU A 46 -2.61 15.63 -9.24
N VAL A 47 -3.82 15.33 -9.71
CA VAL A 47 -5.05 15.95 -9.24
C VAL A 47 -5.94 14.88 -8.64
N PHE A 48 -6.26 15.00 -7.35
CA PHE A 48 -7.29 14.19 -6.72
C PHE A 48 -8.58 14.98 -6.62
N LYS A 49 -9.68 14.31 -6.94
CA LYS A 49 -11.03 14.84 -6.85
C LYS A 49 -11.85 13.97 -5.91
N ASP A 50 -12.72 14.60 -5.13
CA ASP A 50 -13.70 13.87 -4.33
C ASP A 50 -14.83 13.31 -5.23
N GLN A 51 -15.79 12.62 -4.60
CA GLN A 51 -16.93 12.04 -5.31
C GLN A 51 -17.87 13.08 -5.95
N ARG A 52 -17.79 14.35 -5.53
CA ARG A 52 -18.56 15.48 -6.08
C ARG A 52 -17.78 16.21 -7.17
N GLY A 53 -16.54 15.79 -7.44
CA GLY A 53 -15.64 16.38 -8.43
C GLY A 53 -14.82 17.58 -7.93
N ALA A 54 -14.90 17.93 -6.64
CA ALA A 54 -14.11 19.00 -6.07
C ALA A 54 -12.64 18.57 -5.92
N THR A 55 -11.70 19.44 -6.29
CA THR A 55 -10.27 19.16 -6.16
C THR A 55 -9.87 19.13 -4.68
N VAL A 56 -9.34 18.01 -4.22
CA VAL A 56 -8.79 17.83 -2.86
C VAL A 56 -7.26 17.92 -2.83
N LEU A 57 -6.62 17.67 -3.98
CA LEU A 57 -5.17 17.80 -4.15
C LEU A 57 -4.86 18.24 -5.58
N ASP A 58 -3.93 19.19 -5.72
CA ASP A 58 -3.28 19.53 -6.99
C ASP A 58 -1.80 19.78 -6.71
N ARG A 59 -0.94 18.89 -7.21
CA ARG A 59 0.50 18.92 -6.98
C ARG A 59 1.27 18.52 -8.22
N GLN A 60 2.50 19.03 -8.31
CA GLN A 60 3.44 18.64 -9.35
C GLN A 60 4.72 18.06 -8.76
N ILE A 61 5.31 17.11 -9.48
CA ILE A 61 6.62 16.55 -9.14
C ILE A 61 7.41 16.25 -10.41
N SER A 62 8.72 16.44 -10.35
CA SER A 62 9.64 15.96 -11.39
C SER A 62 10.21 14.61 -10.97
N THR A 63 10.19 13.63 -11.87
CA THR A 63 10.70 12.28 -11.58
C THR A 63 11.26 11.65 -12.84
N THR A 64 12.10 10.62 -12.69
CA THR A 64 12.63 9.84 -13.81
C THR A 64 12.08 8.42 -13.70
N PRO A 65 11.23 7.97 -14.64
CA PRO A 65 10.73 6.60 -14.65
C PRO A 65 11.85 5.58 -14.66
N LYS A 66 11.72 4.55 -13.83
CA LYS A 66 12.71 3.48 -13.68
C LYS A 66 12.28 2.23 -14.44
N PRO A 67 13.20 1.50 -15.08
CA PRO A 67 12.88 0.21 -15.67
C PRO A 67 12.45 -0.79 -14.60
N THR A 68 11.45 -1.61 -14.91
CA THR A 68 11.03 -2.74 -14.08
C THR A 68 11.57 -4.05 -14.66
N TYR A 69 11.87 -4.99 -13.77
CA TYR A 69 12.45 -6.29 -14.11
C TYR A 69 11.62 -7.41 -13.46
N PRO A 70 10.36 -7.61 -13.89
CA PRO A 70 9.49 -8.62 -13.28
C PRO A 70 10.07 -10.04 -13.41
N ASN A 71 10.85 -10.29 -14.46
CA ASN A 71 11.51 -11.58 -14.72
C ASN A 71 12.99 -11.61 -14.27
N GLY A 72 13.44 -10.63 -13.48
CA GLY A 72 14.83 -10.50 -13.03
C GLY A 72 15.70 -9.58 -13.89
N ARG A 73 16.79 -9.07 -13.29
CA ARG A 73 17.67 -8.04 -13.90
C ARG A 73 18.51 -8.53 -15.09
N ASN A 74 18.62 -9.85 -15.24
CA ASN A 74 19.33 -10.47 -16.36
C ASN A 74 18.44 -10.60 -17.61
N CYS A 75 17.15 -10.27 -17.51
CA CYS A 75 16.20 -10.24 -18.61
C CYS A 75 15.98 -8.81 -19.12
N SER A 76 15.37 -8.70 -20.30
CA SER A 76 14.92 -7.41 -20.83
C SER A 76 13.91 -6.73 -19.88
N PRO A 77 13.92 -5.39 -19.74
CA PRO A 77 12.95 -4.69 -18.90
C PRO A 77 11.50 -4.93 -19.35
N GLY A 78 10.58 -5.01 -18.39
CA GLY A 78 9.14 -5.12 -18.66
C GLY A 78 8.46 -3.79 -19.00
N GLY A 79 9.17 -2.67 -18.84
CA GLY A 79 8.68 -1.31 -19.07
C GLY A 79 9.29 -0.31 -18.08
N HIS A 80 8.88 0.95 -18.17
CA HIS A 80 9.24 1.99 -17.20
C HIS A 80 8.08 2.31 -16.27
N GLN A 81 8.37 2.61 -15.01
CA GLN A 81 7.38 3.02 -14.03
C GLN A 81 7.91 4.19 -13.19
N ALA A 82 7.01 5.10 -12.82
CA ALA A 82 7.24 6.10 -11.79
C ALA A 82 6.33 5.80 -10.61
N ARG A 83 6.90 5.66 -9.41
CA ARG A 83 6.12 5.44 -8.19
C ARG A 83 5.97 6.76 -7.46
N LEU A 84 4.71 7.15 -7.23
CA LEU A 84 4.34 8.32 -6.45
C LEU A 84 3.72 7.89 -5.13
N THR A 85 4.06 8.61 -4.06
CA THR A 85 3.43 8.47 -2.75
C THR A 85 2.80 9.81 -2.39
N VAL A 86 1.52 9.77 -2.03
CA VAL A 86 0.81 10.87 -1.41
C VAL A 86 0.56 10.50 0.03
N THR A 87 0.91 11.39 0.94
CA THR A 87 0.68 11.24 2.37
C THR A 87 -0.62 11.95 2.77
N GLU A 88 -1.17 11.67 3.95
CA GLU A 88 -2.53 12.13 4.33
C GLU A 88 -2.68 13.65 4.37
N GLU A 89 -1.60 14.35 4.69
CA GLU A 89 -1.52 15.82 4.69
C GLU A 89 -1.29 16.44 3.29
N GLY A 90 -1.30 15.62 2.23
CA GLY A 90 -1.24 16.05 0.82
C GLY A 90 0.17 16.32 0.27
N SER A 91 1.22 15.79 0.88
CA SER A 91 2.59 15.87 0.36
C SER A 91 2.83 14.81 -0.71
N LEU A 92 3.47 15.20 -1.80
CA LEU A 92 3.77 14.33 -2.94
C LEU A 92 5.27 14.03 -2.99
N SER A 93 5.63 12.75 -3.05
CA SER A 93 7.00 12.29 -3.22
C SER A 93 7.12 11.20 -4.29
N SER A 94 8.32 11.03 -4.86
CA SER A 94 8.62 9.95 -5.81
C SER A 94 9.79 9.12 -5.31
N ARG A 95 9.79 7.82 -5.59
CA ARG A 95 10.90 6.89 -5.30
C ARG A 95 11.49 6.26 -6.55
#